data_AF-A0A6G1I8U3-F1
#
_entry.id   AF-A0A6G1I8U3-F1
#
_cell.length_a   1.000
_cell.length_b   1.000
_cell.length_c   1.000
_cell.angle_alpha   90.00
_cell.angle_beta   90.00
_cell.angle_gamma   90.00
#
_symmetry.space_group_name_H-M   'P 1'
#
loop_
_entity.id
_entity.type
_entity.pdbx_description
1 polymer ?
#
loop_
_entity_poly.entity_id
_entity_poly.type
_entity_poly.pdbx_seq_one_letter_code
_entity_poly.pdbx_strand_id
1 'polypeptide(L)'
;MCSPVFIVSSQQNTAEDSTTAPTESAPTSYPYWESPQQLWPQWPLHYFGTPYAPESAQGRICTIAPRMSGCTCFASALQVSEQLHRTEAALASTAFDHVLNVARHASAVCRQYAACPLCADPSYFPLYVIILRKAAACYSHLIQAASPAGASPGTASTASGVSASSSGQGAHTSRVRIGAFEVDAPLDDHTRALILRTEVRRAAEAACALETVLGPGSPKAAAHRDETALMYQRGLVGALREEIGALEGVLQSI
;
A
#
# COMPACT_ATOMS: atom_id res chain seq x y z
N MET A 1 30.01 7.02 -0.85
CA MET A 1 30.59 8.38 -0.68
C MET A 1 30.11 9.21 -1.86
N CYS A 2 29.05 10.00 -1.68
CA CYS A 2 28.48 10.83 -2.74
C CYS A 2 28.96 12.26 -2.53
N SER A 3 29.78 12.76 -3.45
CA SER A 3 30.17 14.17 -3.50
C SER A 3 29.01 15.03 -4.00
N PRO A 4 28.82 16.25 -3.48
CA PRO A 4 27.83 17.19 -3.99
C PRO A 4 28.42 17.99 -5.16
N VAL A 5 27.62 18.26 -6.18
CA VAL A 5 27.91 19.29 -7.19
C VAL A 5 26.92 20.43 -6.98
N PHE A 6 27.45 21.57 -6.57
CA PHE A 6 26.78 22.87 -6.61
C PHE A 6 26.96 23.48 -8.00
N ILE A 7 25.87 23.99 -8.58
CA ILE A 7 25.94 25.05 -9.60
C ILE A 7 24.90 26.11 -9.21
N VAL A 8 25.37 27.35 -9.12
CA VAL A 8 24.64 28.58 -8.80
C VAL A 8 24.73 29.53 -10.00
N SER A 9 23.72 30.41 -10.09
CA SER A 9 23.56 31.63 -10.91
C SER A 9 22.90 31.44 -12.27
N SER A 10 21.68 31.96 -12.51
CA SER A 10 21.14 33.34 -12.43
C SER A 10 21.29 34.07 -13.76
N GLN A 11 20.16 34.37 -14.41
CA GLN A 11 19.93 35.66 -15.05
C GLN A 11 18.45 35.92 -15.33
N GLN A 12 18.06 37.16 -15.03
CA GLN A 12 16.79 37.83 -15.29
C GLN A 12 16.47 37.89 -16.78
N ASN A 13 15.18 37.84 -17.11
CA ASN A 13 14.64 38.58 -18.24
C ASN A 13 13.24 39.13 -17.89
N THR A 14 13.18 40.45 -17.85
CA THR A 14 11.98 41.28 -17.87
C THR A 14 11.51 41.44 -19.31
N ALA A 15 10.22 41.19 -19.58
CA ALA A 15 9.48 41.89 -20.63
C ALA A 15 7.98 41.75 -20.38
N GLU A 16 7.35 42.91 -20.28
CA GLU A 16 5.92 43.17 -20.25
C GLU A 16 5.29 42.82 -21.61
N ASP A 17 4.01 42.42 -21.65
CA ASP A 17 2.93 43.21 -22.26
C ASP A 17 1.66 42.37 -22.58
N SER A 18 0.52 42.98 -22.24
CA SER A 18 -0.82 42.89 -22.85
C SER A 18 -1.70 41.63 -22.80
N THR A 19 -2.71 41.72 -21.93
CA THR A 19 -4.15 41.77 -22.25
C THR A 19 -4.69 40.83 -23.33
N THR A 20 -5.50 39.83 -22.95
CA THR A 20 -6.94 39.75 -23.30
C THR A 20 -7.63 38.67 -22.46
N ALA A 21 -8.75 39.00 -21.81
CA ALA A 21 -9.67 38.03 -21.22
C ALA A 21 -10.73 37.61 -22.24
N PRO A 22 -11.12 36.33 -22.25
CA PRO A 22 -12.54 36.02 -22.39
C PRO A 22 -13.02 35.10 -21.27
N THR A 23 -14.10 35.56 -20.64
CA THR A 23 -14.99 34.80 -19.78
C THR A 23 -15.79 33.83 -20.65
N GLU A 24 -15.58 32.51 -20.50
CA GLU A 24 -16.55 31.54 -20.99
C GLU A 24 -16.63 30.30 -20.10
N SER A 25 -17.88 29.98 -19.82
CA SER A 25 -18.50 28.97 -18.98
C SER A 25 -17.93 27.55 -19.03
N ALA A 26 -17.69 26.99 -17.84
CA ALA A 26 -17.67 25.55 -17.61
C ALA A 26 -19.09 24.96 -17.72
N PRO A 27 -19.22 23.74 -18.26
CA PRO A 27 -19.75 22.68 -17.41
C PRO A 27 -18.77 21.51 -17.33
N THR A 28 -18.18 21.34 -16.15
CA THR A 28 -17.35 20.20 -15.78
C THR A 28 -18.24 18.98 -15.53
N SER A 29 -18.61 18.30 -16.61
CA SER A 29 -19.01 16.89 -16.54
C SER A 29 -17.74 16.05 -16.42
N TYR A 30 -17.22 15.90 -15.20
CA TYR A 30 -16.21 14.88 -14.93
C TYR A 30 -16.86 13.50 -15.07
N PRO A 31 -16.29 12.58 -15.87
CA PRO A 31 -16.71 11.19 -15.81
C PRO A 31 -16.45 10.68 -14.40
N TYR A 32 -17.53 10.21 -13.78
CA TYR A 32 -17.55 9.38 -12.61
C TYR A 32 -16.56 8.24 -12.83
N TRP A 33 -15.35 8.35 -12.28
CA TRP A 33 -14.40 7.25 -12.26
C TRP A 33 -15.05 6.18 -11.36
N GLU A 34 -15.56 5.15 -12.00
CA GLU A 34 -16.05 3.96 -11.33
C GLU A 34 -14.97 3.45 -10.38
N SER A 35 -15.41 3.06 -9.19
CA SER A 35 -14.56 2.51 -8.14
C SER A 35 -13.60 1.45 -8.69
N PRO A 36 -12.27 1.58 -8.49
CA PRO A 36 -11.27 0.57 -8.88
C PRO A 36 -11.43 -0.79 -8.17
N GLN A 37 -12.50 -0.98 -7.40
CA GLN A 37 -12.80 -2.21 -6.68
C GLN A 37 -13.64 -3.22 -7.47
N GLN A 38 -14.26 -2.85 -8.60
CA GLN A 38 -15.15 -3.76 -9.33
C GLN A 38 -14.55 -4.52 -10.52
N LEU A 39 -13.32 -4.22 -10.94
CA LEU A 39 -12.67 -4.87 -12.09
C LEU A 39 -11.50 -5.78 -11.68
N TRP A 40 -11.57 -6.41 -10.51
CA TRP A 40 -10.66 -7.51 -10.20
C TRP A 40 -11.23 -8.80 -10.79
N PRO A 41 -10.49 -9.54 -11.64
CA PRO A 41 -10.87 -10.91 -11.92
C PRO A 41 -10.95 -11.65 -10.59
N GLN A 42 -12.14 -12.19 -10.30
CA GLN A 42 -12.36 -13.08 -9.18
C GLN A 42 -11.49 -14.32 -9.44
N TRP A 43 -10.26 -14.31 -8.94
CA TRP A 43 -9.35 -15.44 -9.14
C TRP A 43 -9.98 -16.66 -8.48
N PRO A 44 -10.17 -17.78 -9.22
CA PRO A 44 -10.71 -18.99 -8.63
C PRO A 44 -9.78 -19.45 -7.50
N LEU A 45 -10.29 -19.51 -6.27
CA LEU A 45 -9.62 -20.08 -5.10
C LEU A 45 -9.36 -21.60 -5.22
N HIS A 46 -9.57 -22.20 -6.39
CA HIS A 46 -9.44 -23.64 -6.62
C HIS A 46 -8.00 -24.15 -6.75
N TYR A 47 -6.99 -23.31 -6.50
CA TYR A 47 -5.57 -23.72 -6.51
C TYR A 47 -4.95 -23.81 -5.11
N PHE A 48 -5.76 -23.95 -4.06
CA PHE A 48 -5.29 -24.51 -2.79
C PHE A 48 -5.59 -26.00 -2.78
N GLY A 49 -4.60 -26.79 -3.19
CA GLY A 49 -4.60 -28.23 -3.04
C GLY A 49 -4.91 -28.60 -1.59
N THR A 50 -5.96 -29.38 -1.41
CA THR A 50 -6.29 -30.01 -0.14
C THR A 50 -5.15 -30.94 0.28
N PRO A 51 -4.77 -31.00 1.58
CA PRO A 51 -3.87 -32.03 2.06
C PRO A 51 -4.67 -33.34 2.16
N TYR A 52 -4.65 -34.15 1.11
CA TYR A 52 -5.13 -35.53 1.19
C TYR A 52 -4.08 -36.39 1.89
N ALA A 53 -4.56 -37.13 2.89
CA ALA A 53 -3.84 -38.16 3.62
C ALA A 53 -3.24 -39.24 2.69
N PRO A 54 -2.19 -39.96 3.13
CA PRO A 54 -1.37 -40.77 2.24
C PRO A 54 -1.99 -42.16 2.06
N GLU A 55 -2.24 -42.57 0.82
CA GLU A 55 -2.35 -43.99 0.51
C GLU A 55 -1.71 -44.28 -0.86
N SER A 56 -0.63 -45.05 -0.77
CA SER A 56 0.10 -45.77 -1.82
C SER A 56 -0.34 -45.66 -3.28
N ALA A 57 0.48 -45.03 -4.11
CA ALA A 57 0.80 -45.51 -5.45
C ALA A 57 2.08 -44.83 -5.97
N GLN A 58 3.08 -45.63 -6.38
CA GLN A 58 4.24 -45.20 -7.15
C GLN A 58 3.80 -44.55 -8.48
N GLY A 59 3.47 -43.26 -8.43
CA GLY A 59 3.45 -42.37 -9.59
C GLY A 59 4.62 -41.40 -9.44
N ARG A 60 5.43 -41.26 -10.48
CA ARG A 60 6.52 -40.27 -10.53
C ARG A 60 5.93 -38.87 -10.33
N ILE A 61 5.89 -38.42 -9.08
CA ILE A 61 5.73 -37.01 -8.75
C ILE A 61 7.04 -36.38 -9.19
N CYS A 62 7.00 -35.63 -10.28
CA CYS A 62 8.02 -34.64 -10.58
C CYS A 62 8.06 -33.64 -9.42
N THR A 63 8.82 -33.98 -8.38
CA THR A 63 9.25 -33.07 -7.32
C THR A 63 10.23 -32.12 -8.00
N ILE A 64 9.69 -31.15 -8.73
CA ILE A 64 10.37 -29.89 -8.99
C ILE A 64 10.34 -29.15 -7.66
N ALA A 65 11.11 -29.65 -6.69
CA ALA A 65 11.51 -28.84 -5.56
C ALA A 65 12.52 -27.84 -6.14
N PRO A 66 12.17 -26.55 -6.29
CA PRO A 66 13.19 -25.59 -6.66
C PRO A 66 14.25 -25.65 -5.55
N ARG A 67 15.52 -25.74 -5.93
CA ARG A 67 16.67 -25.71 -5.02
C ARG A 67 16.79 -24.33 -4.34
N MET A 68 15.77 -23.89 -3.63
CA MET A 68 15.68 -22.61 -2.91
C MET A 68 16.00 -22.81 -1.42
N SER A 69 17.01 -23.60 -1.07
CA SER A 69 17.32 -23.94 0.33
C SER A 69 17.90 -22.78 1.16
N GLY A 70 17.57 -21.52 0.85
CA GLY A 70 18.04 -20.36 1.59
C GLY A 70 17.23 -19.06 1.41
N CYS A 71 16.27 -18.99 0.47
CA CYS A 71 15.47 -17.78 0.30
C CYS A 71 14.12 -17.90 1.02
N THR A 72 13.84 -16.98 1.95
CA THR A 72 12.56 -16.92 2.68
C THR A 72 11.59 -15.89 2.11
N CYS A 73 11.96 -15.12 1.07
CA CYS A 73 11.14 -14.00 0.58
C CYS A 73 9.74 -14.42 0.17
N PHE A 74 9.61 -15.55 -0.54
CA PHE A 74 8.31 -16.06 -0.97
C PHE A 74 7.44 -16.52 0.21
N ALA A 75 8.04 -17.21 1.19
CA ALA A 75 7.33 -17.61 2.41
C ALA A 75 6.86 -16.39 3.21
N SER A 76 7.72 -15.38 3.38
CA SER A 76 7.36 -14.11 4.01
C SER A 76 6.26 -13.37 3.24
N ALA A 77 6.28 -13.42 1.90
CA ALA A 77 5.26 -12.83 1.05
C ALA A 77 3.89 -13.49 1.25
N LEU A 78 3.84 -14.82 1.29
CA LEU A 78 2.60 -15.54 1.57
C LEU A 78 2.08 -15.25 2.98
N GLN A 79 2.95 -15.26 3.99
CA GLN A 79 2.60 -14.95 5.37
C GLN A 79 2.01 -13.55 5.51
N VAL A 80 2.66 -12.53 4.93
CA VAL A 80 2.18 -11.15 5.03
C VAL A 80 0.92 -10.92 4.18
N SER A 81 0.78 -11.62 3.06
CA SER A 81 -0.45 -11.59 2.26
C SER A 81 -1.65 -12.12 3.06
N GLU A 82 -1.46 -13.21 3.81
CA GLU A 82 -2.50 -13.74 4.69
C GLU A 82 -2.83 -12.77 5.82
N GLN A 83 -1.82 -12.17 6.46
CA GLN A 83 -2.03 -11.17 7.51
C GLN A 83 -2.78 -9.94 7.00
N LEU A 84 -2.41 -9.42 5.83
CA LEU A 84 -3.11 -8.31 5.17
C LEU A 84 -4.56 -8.67 4.88
N HIS A 85 -4.83 -9.86 4.34
CA HIS A 85 -6.18 -10.29 4.02
C HIS A 85 -7.08 -10.38 5.28
N ARG A 86 -6.56 -10.96 6.37
CA ARG A 86 -7.28 -11.03 7.65
C ARG A 86 -7.51 -9.65 8.26
N THR A 87 -6.51 -8.77 8.17
CA THR A 87 -6.59 -7.39 8.66
C THR A 87 -7.64 -6.61 7.85
N GLU A 88 -7.65 -6.76 6.53
CA GLU A 88 -8.60 -6.12 5.63
C GLU A 88 -10.06 -6.52 5.97
N ALA A 89 -10.30 -7.81 6.19
CA ALA A 89 -11.62 -8.30 6.59
C ALA A 89 -12.10 -7.76 7.96
N ALA A 90 -11.16 -7.36 8.83
CA ALA A 90 -11.43 -6.88 10.18
C ALA A 90 -11.12 -5.38 10.38
N LEU A 91 -10.91 -4.61 9.30
CA LEU A 91 -10.44 -3.21 9.33
C LEU A 91 -11.23 -2.32 10.30
N ALA A 92 -12.55 -2.48 10.35
CA ALA A 92 -13.44 -1.67 11.19
C ALA A 92 -13.26 -1.89 12.70
N SER A 93 -12.75 -3.04 13.12
CA SER A 93 -12.58 -3.42 14.53
C SER A 93 -11.13 -3.58 14.96
N THR A 94 -10.19 -3.56 14.01
CA THR A 94 -8.75 -3.66 14.29
C THR A 94 -8.18 -2.36 14.84
N ALA A 95 -7.31 -2.48 15.85
CA ALA A 95 -6.58 -1.34 16.39
C ALA A 95 -5.62 -0.74 15.36
N PHE A 96 -5.46 0.59 15.41
CA PHE A 96 -4.57 1.37 14.53
C PHE A 96 -3.17 0.76 14.42
N ASP A 97 -2.56 0.43 15.57
CA ASP A 97 -1.20 -0.12 15.64
C ASP A 97 -1.07 -1.46 14.93
N HIS A 98 -2.12 -2.29 14.99
CA HIS A 98 -2.09 -3.60 14.33
C HIS A 98 -2.10 -3.45 12.81
N VAL A 99 -3.02 -2.63 12.28
CA VAL A 99 -3.12 -2.34 10.84
C VAL A 99 -1.80 -1.75 10.34
N LEU A 100 -1.25 -0.78 11.07
CA LEU A 100 0.01 -0.13 10.74
C LEU A 100 1.18 -1.13 10.72
N ASN A 101 1.27 -2.01 11.71
CA ASN A 101 2.35 -3.00 11.80
C ASN A 101 2.30 -4.02 10.66
N VAL A 102 1.11 -4.50 10.28
CA VAL A 102 0.94 -5.42 9.15
C VAL A 102 1.32 -4.74 7.83
N ALA A 103 0.85 -3.50 7.60
CA ALA A 103 1.19 -2.73 6.41
C ALA A 103 2.70 -2.41 6.34
N ARG A 104 3.33 -2.09 7.48
CA ARG A 104 4.79 -1.90 7.58
C ARG A 104 5.55 -3.20 7.25
N HIS A 105 5.09 -4.33 7.74
CA HIS A 105 5.68 -5.63 7.45
C HIS A 105 5.62 -5.94 5.95
N ALA A 106 4.49 -5.63 5.30
CA ALA A 106 4.31 -5.78 3.86
C ALA A 106 5.34 -4.98 3.06
N SER A 107 5.53 -3.68 3.37
CA SER A 107 6.56 -2.85 2.74
C SER A 107 7.96 -3.44 2.94
N ALA A 108 8.28 -3.94 4.14
CA ALA A 108 9.57 -4.54 4.44
C ALA A 108 9.83 -5.80 3.61
N VAL A 109 8.83 -6.68 3.44
CA VAL A 109 8.92 -7.89 2.61
C VAL A 109 9.13 -7.54 1.14
N CYS A 110 8.46 -6.52 0.61
CA CYS A 110 8.68 -6.07 -0.78
C CYS A 110 10.10 -5.54 -1.00
N ARG A 111 10.66 -4.77 -0.06
CA ARG A 111 12.07 -4.35 -0.12
C ARG A 111 13.04 -5.53 0.00
N GLN A 112 12.74 -6.48 0.88
CA GLN A 112 13.56 -7.69 1.05
C GLN A 112 13.61 -8.47 -0.27
N TYR A 113 12.46 -8.67 -0.93
CA TYR A 113 12.41 -9.27 -2.25
C TYR A 113 13.23 -8.49 -3.26
N ALA A 114 13.09 -7.16 -3.32
CA ALA A 114 13.82 -6.33 -4.27
C ALA A 114 15.35 -6.48 -4.11
N ALA A 115 15.84 -6.46 -2.87
CA ALA A 115 17.26 -6.60 -2.55
C ALA A 115 17.78 -8.05 -2.62
N CYS A 116 16.92 -9.07 -2.59
CA CYS A 116 17.36 -10.46 -2.54
C CYS A 116 17.92 -10.93 -3.89
N PRO A 117 19.18 -11.40 -3.96
CA PRO A 117 19.77 -11.91 -5.20
C PRO A 117 19.33 -13.35 -5.52
N LEU A 118 18.80 -14.08 -4.54
CA LEU A 118 18.37 -15.47 -4.70
C LEU A 118 16.97 -15.59 -5.35
N CYS A 119 16.18 -14.51 -5.32
CA CYS A 119 14.87 -14.45 -5.97
C CYS A 119 15.05 -14.25 -7.47
N ALA A 120 15.21 -15.36 -8.21
CA ALA A 120 15.37 -15.31 -9.67
C ALA A 120 14.06 -15.51 -10.44
N ASP A 121 13.01 -16.02 -9.80
CA ASP A 121 11.76 -16.35 -10.48
C ASP A 121 10.88 -15.10 -10.69
N PRO A 122 10.66 -14.66 -11.95
CA PRO A 122 9.85 -13.49 -12.25
C PRO A 122 8.35 -13.70 -11.99
N SER A 123 7.88 -14.95 -11.90
CA SER A 123 6.45 -15.27 -11.72
C SER A 123 5.92 -14.82 -10.36
N TYR A 124 6.78 -14.65 -9.36
CA TYR A 124 6.40 -14.17 -8.03
C TYR A 124 6.31 -12.64 -7.96
N PHE A 125 6.81 -11.91 -8.95
CA PHE A 125 6.80 -10.44 -8.93
C PHE A 125 5.40 -9.84 -8.70
N PRO A 126 4.33 -10.28 -9.40
CA PRO A 126 2.98 -9.73 -9.20
C PRO A 126 2.46 -9.86 -7.76
N LEU A 127 2.86 -10.91 -7.03
CA LEU A 127 2.48 -11.10 -5.64
C LEU A 127 2.96 -9.94 -4.75
N TYR A 128 4.20 -9.47 -4.94
CA TYR A 128 4.75 -8.36 -4.15
C TYR A 128 4.06 -7.02 -4.48
N VAL A 129 3.66 -6.82 -5.73
CA VAL A 129 2.86 -5.65 -6.12
C VAL A 129 1.48 -5.70 -5.45
N ILE A 130 0.82 -6.86 -5.45
CA ILE A 130 -0.48 -7.06 -4.79
C ILE A 130 -0.38 -6.81 -3.28
N ILE A 131 0.65 -7.35 -2.63
CA ILE A 131 0.93 -7.13 -1.19
C ILE A 131 1.05 -5.63 -0.89
N LEU A 132 1.84 -4.91 -1.67
CA LEU A 132 2.07 -3.48 -1.44
C LEU A 132 0.83 -2.63 -1.74
N ARG A 133 0.04 -3.00 -2.76
CA ARG A 133 -1.27 -2.39 -3.04
C ARG A 133 -2.27 -2.60 -1.89
N LYS A 134 -2.31 -3.81 -1.31
CA LYS A 134 -3.14 -4.10 -0.14
C LYS A 134 -2.70 -3.30 1.10
N ALA A 135 -1.40 -3.11 1.27
CA ALA A 135 -0.87 -2.21 2.30
C ALA A 135 -1.28 -0.75 2.04
N ALA A 136 -1.25 -0.28 0.79
CA ALA A 136 -1.75 1.05 0.41
C ALA A 136 -3.24 1.24 0.72
N ALA A 137 -4.07 0.23 0.47
CA ALA A 137 -5.48 0.26 0.86
C ALA A 137 -5.65 0.38 2.40
N CYS A 138 -4.84 -0.34 3.17
CA CYS A 138 -4.83 -0.20 4.63
C CYS A 138 -4.47 1.24 5.06
N TYR A 139 -3.44 1.85 4.47
CA TYR A 139 -3.11 3.25 4.75
C TYR A 139 -4.24 4.22 4.38
N SER A 140 -4.91 4.01 3.24
CA SER A 140 -6.06 4.80 2.83
C SER A 140 -7.17 4.77 3.88
N HIS A 141 -7.49 3.58 4.42
CA HIS A 141 -8.47 3.44 5.51
C HIS A 141 -8.03 4.17 6.78
N LEU A 142 -6.76 4.08 7.17
CA LEU A 142 -6.25 4.79 8.34
C LEU A 142 -6.31 6.32 8.18
N ILE A 143 -6.06 6.83 6.98
CA ILE A 143 -6.17 8.25 6.64
C ILE A 143 -7.65 8.70 6.70
N GLN A 144 -8.57 7.92 6.14
CA GLN A 144 -10.01 8.21 6.19
C GLN A 144 -10.54 8.22 7.62
N ALA A 145 -10.10 7.27 8.46
CA ALA A 145 -10.44 7.22 9.88
C ALA A 145 -9.80 8.37 10.68
N ALA A 146 -8.82 9.08 10.11
CA ALA A 146 -8.22 10.25 10.74
C ALA A 146 -8.88 11.56 10.38
N SER A 147 -9.70 11.59 9.33
CA SER A 147 -10.31 12.82 8.85
C SER A 147 -11.53 13.20 9.71
N PRO A 148 -11.52 14.37 10.39
CA PRO A 148 -12.62 14.78 11.28
C PRO A 148 -13.92 15.16 10.54
N ALA A 149 -13.93 15.09 9.21
CA ALA A 149 -15.02 15.59 8.35
C ALA A 149 -16.33 14.77 8.37
N GLY A 150 -16.41 13.69 9.15
CA GLY A 150 -17.62 12.88 9.30
C GLY A 150 -18.70 13.48 10.21
N ALA A 151 -18.40 14.53 10.99
CA ALA A 151 -19.42 15.29 11.70
C ALA A 151 -20.15 16.20 10.70
N SER A 152 -21.01 15.61 9.87
CA SER A 152 -22.06 16.37 9.20
C SER A 152 -22.82 17.15 10.29
N PRO A 153 -23.02 18.48 10.16
CA PRO A 153 -23.92 19.22 11.03
C PRO A 153 -25.34 18.73 10.73
N GLY A 154 -25.74 17.66 11.40
CA GLY A 154 -27.10 17.17 11.40
C GLY A 154 -27.99 18.27 11.96
N THR A 155 -28.83 18.82 11.08
CA THR A 155 -30.03 19.58 11.40
C THR A 155 -30.62 19.16 12.74
N ALA A 156 -30.62 20.10 13.70
CA ALA A 156 -31.25 19.95 14.99
C ALA A 156 -32.71 19.51 14.82
N SER A 157 -32.96 18.21 14.98
CA SER A 157 -34.30 17.68 15.16
C SER A 157 -34.47 17.42 16.65
N THR A 158 -35.14 18.36 17.30
CA THR A 158 -35.71 18.23 18.64
C THR A 158 -36.64 17.02 18.68
N ALA A 159 -36.20 15.93 19.29
CA ALA A 159 -37.08 14.91 19.82
C ALA A 159 -36.50 14.38 21.13
N SER A 160 -37.10 14.84 22.22
CA SER A 160 -36.86 14.38 23.59
C SER A 160 -37.19 12.89 23.71
N GLY A 161 -36.32 12.15 24.40
CA GLY A 161 -36.73 10.98 25.15
C GLY A 161 -35.86 9.73 25.00
N VAL A 162 -35.08 9.47 26.05
CA VAL A 162 -34.79 8.12 26.56
C VAL A 162 -33.90 7.21 25.70
N SER A 163 -32.58 7.31 25.91
CA SER A 163 -31.69 6.21 26.38
C SER A 163 -30.24 6.56 26.01
N ALA A 164 -29.45 6.85 27.02
CA ALA A 164 -28.01 7.05 26.92
C ALA A 164 -27.31 5.71 26.65
N SER A 165 -27.18 5.35 25.37
CA SER A 165 -26.10 4.46 24.92
C SER A 165 -25.09 5.34 24.20
N SER A 166 -24.18 5.91 24.98
CA SER A 166 -22.95 6.53 24.47
C SER A 166 -22.13 5.44 23.78
N SER A 167 -22.42 5.19 22.50
CA SER A 167 -21.45 4.63 21.58
C SER A 167 -20.37 5.70 21.40
N GLY A 168 -19.52 5.82 22.42
CA GLY A 168 -18.32 6.63 22.35
C GLY A 168 -17.54 6.15 21.14
N GLN A 169 -17.42 7.02 20.14
CA GLN A 169 -16.37 6.91 19.14
C GLN A 169 -15.09 6.69 19.92
N GLY A 170 -14.65 5.44 19.95
CA GLY A 170 -13.56 5.00 20.81
C GLY A 170 -12.36 5.86 20.46
N ALA A 171 -11.93 6.70 21.40
CA ALA A 171 -10.71 7.45 21.27
C ALA A 171 -9.64 6.45 20.85
N HIS A 172 -9.08 6.62 19.64
CA HIS A 172 -8.07 5.72 19.12
C HIS A 172 -6.83 5.84 20.01
N THR A 173 -6.73 4.94 20.99
CA THR A 173 -5.56 4.81 21.83
C THR A 173 -4.56 3.92 21.12
N SER A 174 -3.30 4.33 21.17
CA SER A 174 -2.18 3.54 20.72
C SER A 174 -1.48 2.98 21.95
N ARG A 175 -1.06 1.72 21.84
CA ARG A 175 -0.49 0.98 22.95
C ARG A 175 1.01 1.23 22.99
N VAL A 176 1.44 2.05 23.95
CA VAL A 176 2.84 2.41 24.13
C VAL A 176 3.47 1.49 25.17
N ARG A 177 4.53 0.78 24.78
CA ARG A 177 5.29 -0.10 25.68
C ARG A 177 6.68 0.47 25.99
N ILE A 178 6.96 0.71 27.27
CA ILE A 178 8.27 1.14 27.78
C ILE A 178 8.78 0.06 28.75
N GLY A 179 9.67 -0.81 28.26
CA GLY A 179 10.15 -1.97 29.01
C GLY A 179 9.05 -3.00 29.30
N ALA A 180 8.69 -3.14 30.58
CA ALA A 180 7.60 -4.02 31.03
C ALA A 180 6.25 -3.30 31.19
N PHE A 181 6.22 -1.97 31.09
CA PHE A 181 5.00 -1.17 31.22
C PHE A 181 4.34 -0.98 29.86
N GLU A 182 3.02 -1.14 29.82
CA GLU A 182 2.18 -0.93 28.65
C GLU A 182 1.03 0.00 29.03
N VAL A 183 0.90 1.12 28.33
CA VAL A 183 -0.14 2.13 28.57
C VAL A 183 -0.80 2.45 27.24
N ASP A 184 -2.13 2.42 27.22
CA ASP A 184 -2.93 2.91 26.11
C ASP A 184 -3.00 4.43 26.21
N ALA A 185 -2.27 5.13 25.33
CA ALA A 185 -2.23 6.59 25.28
C ALA A 185 -3.02 7.08 24.05
N PRO A 186 -3.88 8.11 24.18
CA PRO A 186 -4.51 8.71 23.02
C PRO A 186 -3.42 9.30 22.14
N LEU A 187 -3.40 8.91 20.87
CA LEU A 187 -2.51 9.52 19.89
C LEU A 187 -3.20 10.79 19.37
N ASP A 188 -2.52 11.93 19.43
CA ASP A 188 -3.02 13.14 18.80
C ASP A 188 -3.04 12.97 17.27
N ASP A 189 -4.00 13.64 16.63
CA ASP A 189 -4.22 13.51 15.17
C ASP A 189 -2.98 13.91 14.36
N HIS A 190 -2.21 14.88 14.86
CA HIS A 190 -1.00 15.34 14.21
C HIS A 190 0.12 14.28 14.25
N THR A 191 0.37 13.66 15.40
CA THR A 191 1.30 12.53 15.55
C THR A 191 0.87 11.35 14.70
N ARG A 192 -0.43 11.04 14.66
CA ARG A 192 -0.97 9.98 13.78
C ARG A 192 -0.69 10.28 12.31
N ALA A 193 -0.94 11.51 11.86
CA ALA A 193 -0.63 11.94 10.49
C ALA A 193 0.87 11.86 10.17
N LEU A 194 1.75 12.27 11.10
CA LEU A 194 3.21 12.16 10.93
C LEU A 194 3.69 10.71 10.81
N ILE A 195 3.14 9.80 11.63
CA ILE A 195 3.44 8.37 11.55
C ILE A 195 2.98 7.82 10.19
N LEU A 196 1.74 8.10 9.80
CA LEU A 196 1.21 7.65 8.51
C LEU A 196 2.03 8.18 7.34
N ARG A 197 2.42 9.46 7.35
CA ARG A 197 3.30 10.06 6.33
C ARG A 197 4.63 9.34 6.22
N THR A 198 5.22 8.95 7.35
CA THR A 198 6.48 8.21 7.39
C THR A 198 6.30 6.79 6.82
N GLU A 199 5.22 6.10 7.14
CA GLU A 199 4.98 4.74 6.65
C GLU A 199 4.57 4.71 5.16
N VAL A 200 3.77 5.68 4.69
CA VAL A 200 3.44 5.83 3.27
C VAL A 200 4.70 6.12 2.45
N ARG A 201 5.61 6.98 2.96
CA ARG A 201 6.91 7.20 2.31
C ARG A 201 7.73 5.91 2.23
N ARG A 202 7.75 5.08 3.27
CA ARG A 202 8.41 3.76 3.23
C ARG A 202 7.78 2.81 2.21
N ALA A 203 6.46 2.88 2.02
CA ALA A 203 5.77 2.14 0.98
C ALA A 203 6.15 2.65 -0.42
N ALA A 204 6.29 3.98 -0.60
CA ALA A 204 6.78 4.58 -1.83
C ALA A 204 8.20 4.11 -2.17
N GLU A 205 9.10 4.10 -1.18
CA GLU A 205 10.46 3.55 -1.32
C GLU A 205 10.42 2.06 -1.73
N ALA A 206 9.52 1.27 -1.16
CA ALA A 206 9.35 -0.13 -1.53
C ALA A 206 8.84 -0.29 -2.98
N ALA A 207 7.93 0.57 -3.43
CA ALA A 207 7.46 0.58 -4.82
C ALA A 207 8.58 0.97 -5.79
N CYS A 208 9.38 1.99 -5.46
CA CYS A 208 10.57 2.34 -6.22
C CYS A 208 11.57 1.17 -6.27
N ALA A 209 11.78 0.44 -5.17
CA ALA A 209 12.63 -0.73 -5.16
C ALA A 209 12.11 -1.84 -6.11
N LEU A 210 10.80 -2.08 -6.15
CA LEU A 210 10.18 -3.01 -7.10
C LEU A 210 10.32 -2.53 -8.57
N GLU A 211 10.29 -1.23 -8.81
CA GLU A 211 10.56 -0.68 -10.15
C GLU A 211 12.01 -0.96 -10.59
N THR A 212 12.99 -0.77 -9.70
CA THR A 212 14.40 -1.06 -10.02
C THR A 212 14.64 -2.53 -10.35
N VAL A 213 13.82 -3.44 -9.81
CA VAL A 213 13.86 -4.88 -10.13
C VAL A 213 13.49 -5.13 -11.60
N LEU A 214 12.61 -4.33 -12.18
CA LEU A 214 12.18 -4.41 -13.59
C LEU A 214 12.98 -3.48 -14.52
N GLY A 215 13.92 -2.71 -13.96
CA GLY A 215 14.70 -1.74 -14.70
C GLY A 215 15.69 -2.37 -15.68
N PRO A 216 16.09 -1.62 -16.73
CA PRO A 216 17.12 -2.08 -17.67
C PRO A 216 18.44 -2.33 -16.91
N GLY A 217 19.00 -3.53 -17.05
CA GLY A 217 20.22 -3.94 -16.36
C GLY A 217 20.00 -4.67 -15.02
N SER A 218 18.76 -4.81 -14.55
CA SER A 218 18.47 -5.70 -13.42
C SER A 218 18.65 -7.16 -13.81
N PRO A 219 19.34 -7.99 -13.01
CA PRO A 219 19.47 -9.42 -13.28
C PRO A 219 18.11 -10.14 -13.25
N LYS A 220 17.15 -9.61 -12.49
CA LYS A 220 15.77 -10.14 -12.43
C LYS A 220 14.99 -9.78 -13.69
N ALA A 221 15.15 -8.56 -14.21
CA ALA A 221 14.56 -8.16 -15.49
C ALA A 221 15.12 -9.02 -16.64
N ALA A 222 16.42 -9.32 -16.64
CA ALA A 222 17.04 -10.19 -17.65
C ALA A 222 16.54 -11.64 -17.62
N ALA A 223 15.97 -12.09 -16.49
CA ALA A 223 15.37 -13.42 -16.38
C ALA A 223 13.98 -13.51 -17.06
N HIS A 224 13.35 -12.37 -17.39
CA HIS A 224 12.12 -12.35 -18.17
C HIS A 224 12.40 -12.74 -19.62
N ARG A 225 11.73 -13.81 -20.07
CA ARG A 225 11.77 -14.23 -21.48
C ARG A 225 10.73 -13.54 -22.36
N ASP A 226 9.74 -12.90 -21.74
CA ASP A 226 8.59 -12.29 -22.42
C ASP A 226 8.53 -10.79 -22.12
N GLU A 227 8.74 -9.98 -23.16
CA GLU A 227 8.68 -8.52 -23.09
C GLU A 227 7.27 -8.01 -22.75
N THR A 228 6.23 -8.73 -23.17
CA THR A 228 4.84 -8.32 -22.89
C THR A 228 4.52 -8.47 -21.41
N ALA A 229 4.95 -9.59 -20.81
CA ALA A 229 4.84 -9.80 -19.37
C ALA A 229 5.63 -8.75 -18.58
N LEU A 230 6.84 -8.38 -19.04
CA LEU A 230 7.65 -7.34 -18.39
C LEU A 230 6.98 -5.96 -18.47
N MET A 231 6.45 -5.59 -19.64
CA MET A 231 5.72 -4.33 -19.84
C MET A 231 4.46 -4.27 -18.97
N TYR A 232 3.71 -5.37 -18.86
CA TYR A 232 2.57 -5.47 -17.95
C TYR A 232 2.98 -5.26 -16.49
N GLN A 233 4.04 -5.92 -16.03
CA GLN A 233 4.53 -5.76 -14.66
C GLN A 233 5.02 -4.33 -14.37
N ARG A 234 5.67 -3.67 -15.32
CA ARG A 234 6.03 -2.24 -15.20
C ARG A 234 4.79 -1.37 -15.07
N GLY A 235 3.76 -1.62 -15.88
CA GLY A 235 2.46 -0.93 -15.77
C GLY A 235 1.82 -1.10 -14.39
N LEU A 236 1.86 -2.30 -13.81
CA LEU A 236 1.35 -2.55 -12.47
C LEU A 236 2.09 -1.73 -11.39
N VAL A 237 3.42 -1.61 -11.49
CA VAL A 237 4.22 -0.79 -10.57
C VAL A 237 3.93 0.69 -10.77
N GLY A 238 3.79 1.15 -12.01
CA GLY A 238 3.41 2.53 -12.32
C GLY A 238 2.10 2.93 -11.64
N ALA A 239 1.05 2.12 -11.83
CA ALA A 239 -0.25 2.32 -11.17
C ALA A 239 -0.13 2.32 -9.64
N LEU A 240 0.66 1.39 -9.06
CA LEU A 240 0.89 1.36 -7.62
C LEU A 240 1.60 2.63 -7.11
N ARG A 241 2.56 3.18 -7.86
CA ARG A 241 3.24 4.43 -7.48
C ARG A 241 2.29 5.62 -7.51
N GLU A 242 1.39 5.68 -8.49
CA GLU A 242 0.34 6.72 -8.56
C GLU A 242 -0.61 6.60 -7.36
N GLU A 243 -1.05 5.39 -7.02
CA GLU A 243 -1.89 5.12 -5.85
C GLU A 243 -1.22 5.60 -4.54
N ILE A 244 0.05 5.24 -4.33
CA ILE A 244 0.80 5.67 -3.13
C ILE A 244 1.03 7.20 -3.14
N GLY A 245 1.34 7.78 -4.31
CA GLY A 245 1.53 9.22 -4.47
C GLY A 245 0.25 10.02 -4.14
N ALA A 246 -0.93 9.48 -4.49
CA ALA A 246 -2.20 10.09 -4.10
C ALA A 246 -2.38 10.11 -2.57
N LEU A 247 -2.00 9.03 -1.87
CA LEU A 247 -2.03 9.00 -0.39
C LEU A 247 -1.07 10.02 0.22
N GLU A 248 0.13 10.17 -0.34
CA GLU A 248 1.09 11.21 0.09
C GLU A 248 0.51 12.61 -0.10
N GLY A 249 -0.21 12.87 -1.20
CA GLY A 249 -0.88 14.14 -1.46
C GLY A 249 -1.96 14.46 -0.41
N VAL A 250 -2.80 13.47 -0.06
CA VAL A 250 -3.81 13.64 1.00
C VAL A 250 -3.16 13.95 2.34
N LEU A 251 -2.11 13.21 2.73
CA LEU A 251 -1.39 13.43 3.98
C LEU A 251 -0.60 14.74 4.04
N GLN A 252 -0.32 15.38 2.91
CA GLN A 252 0.29 16.72 2.89
C GLN A 252 -0.73 17.84 3.09
N SER A 253 -2.01 17.56 2.88
CA SER A 253 -3.11 18.52 3.07
C SER A 253 -3.67 18.57 4.48
N ILE A 254 -3.34 17.57 5.31
CA ILE A 254 -3.68 17.46 6.74
C ILE A 254 -2.57 18.11 7.56
#